data_AF-A0A9X2MI32-F1
#
_entry.id   AF-A0A9X2MI32-F1
#
_cell.length_a   1.000
_cell.length_b   1.000
_cell.length_c   1.000
_cell.angle_alpha   90.00
_cell.angle_beta   90.00
_cell.angle_gamma   90.00
#
_symmetry.space_group_name_H-M   'P 1'
#
loop_
_entity.id
_entity.type
_entity.pdbx_description
1 polymer ?
#
loop_
_entity_poly.entity_id
_entity_poly.type
_entity_poly.pdbx_seq_one_letter_code
_entity_poly.pdbx_strand_id
1 'polypeptide(L)'
;MKEASLLLQFEKASFYKNTLTILKYLCIINKSNSLKDKKILVGEKIDNGYKLFYISDENLVLKKKYPTITIQDIEEFLDQGRTIEERITFYKNEKSNLDFKHIISTEIMSKSSKSVEFVEENFNPELFSN
;
A
#
# COMPACT_ATOMS: atom_id res chain seq x y z
N MET A 1 -25.18 -37.67 21.27
CA MET A 1 -24.46 -36.58 21.99
C MET A 1 -22.97 -36.49 21.64
N LYS A 2 -22.21 -37.60 21.54
CA LYS A 2 -20.81 -37.56 21.05
C LYS A 2 -20.67 -37.07 19.60
N GLU A 3 -21.62 -37.42 18.71
CA GLU A 3 -21.57 -37.04 17.29
C GLU A 3 -21.92 -35.55 17.04
N ALA A 4 -22.93 -35.03 17.74
CA ALA A 4 -23.33 -33.61 17.60
C ALA A 4 -22.27 -32.62 18.11
N SER A 5 -21.43 -33.02 19.07
CA SER A 5 -20.36 -32.17 19.62
C SER A 5 -19.14 -32.05 18.68
N LEU A 6 -18.90 -33.04 17.82
CA LEU A 6 -17.86 -32.99 16.80
C LEU A 6 -18.32 -32.17 15.58
N LEU A 7 -19.60 -32.27 15.19
CA LEU A 7 -20.14 -31.61 13.99
C LEU A 7 -20.34 -30.09 14.17
N LEU A 8 -20.76 -29.62 15.34
CA LEU A 8 -21.11 -28.20 15.54
C LEU A 8 -19.95 -27.32 16.02
N GLN A 9 -18.82 -27.89 16.44
CA GLN A 9 -17.68 -27.09 16.90
C GLN A 9 -16.84 -26.56 15.74
N PHE A 10 -16.68 -27.32 14.66
CA PHE A 10 -16.01 -26.83 13.46
C PHE A 10 -16.83 -25.76 12.75
N GLU A 11 -18.15 -25.94 12.67
CA GLU A 11 -19.04 -24.97 12.04
C GLU A 11 -19.08 -23.67 12.85
N LYS A 12 -19.20 -23.75 14.18
CA LYS A 12 -19.10 -22.57 15.06
C LYS A 12 -17.72 -21.92 15.01
N ALA A 13 -16.63 -22.69 15.02
CA ALA A 13 -15.29 -22.15 14.92
C ALA A 13 -15.06 -21.47 13.56
N SER A 14 -15.57 -22.04 12.48
CA SER A 14 -15.55 -21.46 11.12
C SER A 14 -16.36 -20.15 11.07
N PHE A 15 -17.55 -20.14 11.68
CA PHE A 15 -18.38 -18.94 11.80
C PHE A 15 -17.67 -17.82 12.58
N TYR A 16 -17.08 -18.13 13.73
CA TYR A 16 -16.31 -17.15 14.51
C TYR A 16 -15.08 -16.67 13.76
N LYS A 17 -14.33 -17.56 13.10
CA LYS A 17 -13.19 -17.19 12.26
C LYS A 17 -13.62 -16.23 11.16
N ASN A 18 -14.70 -16.52 10.45
CA ASN A 18 -15.24 -15.64 9.40
C ASN A 18 -15.66 -14.29 9.96
N THR A 19 -16.37 -14.28 11.09
CA THR A 19 -16.79 -13.04 11.77
C THR A 19 -15.58 -12.20 12.17
N LEU A 20 -14.54 -12.83 12.73
CA LEU A 20 -13.31 -12.16 13.11
C LEU A 20 -12.56 -11.61 11.89
N THR A 21 -12.54 -12.35 10.78
CA THR A 21 -11.94 -11.91 9.52
C THR A 21 -12.68 -10.69 8.96
N ILE A 22 -14.02 -10.71 8.96
CA ILE A 22 -14.84 -9.57 8.52
C ILE A 22 -14.60 -8.35 9.42
N LEU A 23 -14.55 -8.53 10.74
CA LEU A 23 -14.27 -7.44 11.68
C LEU A 23 -12.86 -6.87 11.50
N LYS A 24 -11.85 -7.72 11.30
CA LYS A 24 -10.49 -7.27 10.95
C LYS A 24 -10.48 -6.47 9.66
N TYR A 25 -11.20 -6.95 8.64
CA TYR A 25 -11.35 -6.27 7.36
C TYR A 25 -11.99 -4.89 7.51
N LEU A 26 -13.08 -4.78 8.28
CA LEU A 26 -13.72 -3.49 8.59
C LEU A 26 -12.79 -2.54 9.37
N CYS A 27 -12.04 -3.06 10.34
CA CYS A 27 -11.03 -2.27 11.06
C CYS A 27 -9.92 -1.76 10.15
N ILE A 28 -9.48 -2.57 9.17
CA ILE A 28 -8.46 -2.18 8.20
C ILE A 28 -8.99 -1.06 7.30
N ILE A 29 -10.21 -1.21 6.75
CA ILE A 29 -10.88 -0.15 5.98
C ILE A 29 -10.92 1.15 6.77
N ASN A 30 -11.26 1.07 8.06
CA ASN A 30 -11.41 2.25 8.87
C ASN A 30 -10.06 2.92 9.24
N LYS A 31 -8.97 2.14 9.31
CA LYS A 31 -7.60 2.66 9.53
C LYS A 31 -6.93 3.17 8.26
N SER A 32 -7.24 2.57 7.11
CA SER A 32 -6.64 2.94 5.82
C SER A 32 -7.03 4.36 5.39
N ASN A 33 -8.19 4.86 5.86
CA ASN A 33 -8.61 6.25 5.71
C ASN A 33 -7.57 7.33 6.10
N SER A 34 -6.52 7.00 6.87
CA SER A 34 -5.42 7.92 7.19
C SER A 34 -4.47 8.24 6.03
N LEU A 35 -4.46 7.42 4.98
CA LEU A 35 -3.65 7.57 3.75
C LEU A 35 -4.50 7.97 2.53
N LYS A 36 -5.82 8.06 2.72
CA LYS A 36 -6.76 8.53 1.71
C LYS A 36 -6.44 9.97 1.34
N ASP A 37 -6.49 10.28 0.05
CA ASP A 37 -6.11 11.59 -0.52
C ASP A 37 -4.63 11.98 -0.34
N LYS A 38 -3.76 11.09 0.16
CA LYS A 38 -2.32 11.36 0.28
C LYS A 38 -1.54 10.82 -0.91
N LYS A 39 -0.54 11.60 -1.34
CA LYS A 39 0.47 11.22 -2.32
C LYS A 39 1.75 10.83 -1.60
N ILE A 40 2.27 9.65 -1.90
CA ILE A 40 3.37 9.03 -1.18
C ILE A 40 4.44 8.60 -2.19
N LEU A 41 5.69 8.98 -1.92
CA LEU A 41 6.87 8.45 -2.59
C LEU A 41 7.53 7.42 -1.68
N VAL A 42 7.70 6.21 -2.20
CA VAL A 42 8.46 5.16 -1.52
C VAL A 42 9.71 4.87 -2.32
N GLY A 43 10.85 4.90 -1.65
CA GLY A 43 12.14 4.53 -2.18
C GLY A 43 12.69 3.31 -1.46
N GLU A 44 13.09 2.30 -2.22
CA GLU A 44 13.70 1.08 -1.68
C GLU A 44 15.06 0.87 -2.33
N LYS A 45 16.10 0.71 -1.51
CA LYS A 45 17.42 0.30 -1.99
C LYS A 45 17.38 -1.21 -2.30
N ILE A 46 17.85 -1.56 -3.49
CA ILE A 46 17.95 -2.95 -3.98
C ILE A 46 19.42 -3.25 -4.32
N ASP A 47 19.76 -4.52 -4.52
CA ASP A 47 21.14 -4.95 -4.77
C ASP A 47 21.82 -4.18 -5.93
N ASN A 48 21.05 -3.83 -6.97
CA ASN A 48 21.53 -3.13 -8.17
C ASN A 48 20.97 -1.70 -8.33
N GLY A 49 20.78 -0.97 -7.23
CA GLY A 49 20.38 0.44 -7.24
C GLY A 49 19.16 0.72 -6.38
N TYR A 50 18.18 1.41 -6.94
CA TYR A 50 17.01 1.88 -6.21
C TYR A 50 15.71 1.65 -6.98
N LYS A 51 14.63 1.53 -6.25
CA LYS A 51 13.28 1.40 -6.80
C LYS A 51 12.39 2.47 -6.19
N LEU A 52 11.78 3.27 -7.05
CA LEU A 52 10.81 4.28 -6.67
C LEU A 52 9.40 3.81 -6.98
N PHE A 53 8.49 4.13 -6.08
CA PHE A 53 7.07 3.87 -6.19
C PHE A 53 6.31 5.17 -5.90
N TYR A 54 5.41 5.52 -6.82
CA TYR A 54 4.47 6.62 -6.64
C TYR A 54 3.12 6.02 -6.29
N ILE A 55 2.62 6.36 -5.10
CA ILE A 55 1.37 5.87 -4.56
C ILE A 55 0.45 7.08 -4.35
N SER A 56 -0.77 7.01 -4.86
CA SER A 56 -1.79 8.03 -4.66
C SER A 56 -3.14 7.37 -4.37
N ASP A 57 -3.89 7.93 -3.42
CA ASP A 57 -5.15 7.37 -2.92
C ASP A 57 -5.06 5.86 -2.66
N GLU A 58 -3.98 5.45 -1.98
CA GLU A 58 -3.67 4.05 -1.64
C GLU A 58 -3.51 3.10 -2.84
N ASN A 59 -3.33 3.64 -4.06
CA ASN A 59 -3.06 2.90 -5.29
C ASN A 59 -1.63 3.13 -5.76
N LEU A 60 -0.99 2.06 -6.26
CA LEU A 60 0.29 2.17 -6.94
C LEU A 60 0.07 2.70 -8.36
N VAL A 61 0.50 3.94 -8.60
CA VAL A 61 0.32 4.64 -9.87
C VAL A 61 1.52 4.41 -10.80
N LEU A 62 2.74 4.55 -10.28
CA LEU A 62 3.97 4.39 -11.07
C LEU A 62 5.04 3.64 -10.26
N LYS A 63 5.85 2.84 -10.95
CA LYS A 63 7.04 2.21 -10.39
C LYS A 63 8.19 2.27 -11.40
N LYS A 64 9.39 2.63 -10.95
CA LYS A 64 10.61 2.59 -11.78
C LYS A 64 11.82 2.13 -10.98
N LYS A 65 12.80 1.57 -11.69
CA LYS A 65 14.10 1.19 -11.13
C LYS A 65 15.17 2.11 -11.70
N TYR A 66 16.11 2.49 -10.86
CA TYR A 66 17.19 3.41 -11.18
C TYR A 66 18.51 2.79 -10.68
N PRO A 67 19.55 2.70 -11.52
CA PRO A 67 20.89 2.30 -11.07
C PRO A 67 21.43 3.26 -10.01
N THR A 68 21.22 4.56 -10.23
CA THR A 68 21.51 5.69 -9.34
C THR A 68 20.37 6.68 -9.43
N ILE A 69 20.01 7.34 -8.33
CA ILE A 69 18.93 8.33 -8.29
C ILE A 69 19.55 9.71 -8.10
N THR A 70 19.18 10.65 -8.97
CA THR A 70 19.41 12.09 -8.77
C THR A 70 18.11 12.79 -8.38
N ILE A 71 18.22 14.00 -7.85
CA ILE A 71 17.04 14.83 -7.52
C ILE A 71 16.17 15.06 -8.76
N GLN A 72 16.80 15.31 -9.92
CA GLN A 72 16.10 15.52 -11.18
C GLN A 72 15.32 14.26 -11.62
N ASP A 73 15.86 13.06 -11.40
CA ASP A 73 15.16 11.80 -11.69
C ASP A 73 13.91 11.64 -10.81
N ILE A 74 13.97 12.11 -9.55
CA ILE A 74 12.85 12.05 -8.61
C ILE A 74 11.75 13.03 -9.04
N GLU A 75 12.12 14.26 -9.39
CA GLU A 75 11.17 15.26 -9.88
C GLU A 75 10.47 14.80 -11.16
N GLU A 76 11.24 14.28 -12.13
CA GLU A 76 10.69 13.75 -13.38
C GLU A 76 9.77 12.53 -13.10
N PHE A 77 10.17 11.67 -12.17
CA PHE A 77 9.35 10.54 -11.74
C PHE A 77 8.01 10.98 -11.14
N LEU A 78 8.02 12.02 -10.31
CA LEU A 78 6.81 12.56 -9.69
C LEU A 78 5.88 13.19 -10.73
N ASP A 79 6.41 13.97 -11.68
CA ASP A 79 5.60 14.59 -12.74
C ASP A 79 4.98 13.55 -13.67
N GLN A 80 5.73 12.49 -14.00
CA GLN A 80 5.18 11.34 -14.72
C GLN A 80 4.08 10.65 -13.91
N GLY A 81 4.28 10.48 -12.61
CA GLY A 81 3.28 9.92 -11.68
C GLY A 81 1.97 10.72 -11.70
N ARG A 82 2.05 12.05 -11.57
CA ARG A 82 0.90 12.97 -11.63
C ARG A 82 0.18 12.90 -12.97
N THR A 83 0.93 12.89 -14.07
CA THR A 83 0.35 12.80 -15.43
C THR A 83 -0.40 11.50 -15.66
N ILE A 84 0.09 10.39 -15.10
CA ILE A 84 -0.55 9.08 -15.20
C ILE A 84 -1.79 9.01 -14.29
N GLU A 85 -1.70 9.55 -13.07
CA GLU A 85 -2.81 9.65 -12.11
C GLU A 85 -4.05 10.29 -12.74
N GLU A 86 -3.88 11.44 -13.41
CA GLU A 86 -4.98 12.17 -14.08
C GLU A 86 -5.69 11.34 -15.16
N ARG A 87 -5.03 10.31 -15.71
CA ARG A 87 -5.53 9.48 -16.80
C ARG A 87 -6.13 8.15 -16.34
N ILE A 88 -5.89 7.75 -15.09
CA ILE A 88 -6.39 6.45 -14.59
C ILE A 88 -7.82 6.60 -14.07
N THR A 89 -8.76 5.96 -14.75
CA THR A 89 -10.06 5.60 -14.17
C THR A 89 -9.91 4.24 -13.48
N PHE A 90 -9.83 4.24 -12.16
CA PHE A 90 -9.66 3.01 -11.37
C PHE A 90 -10.94 2.17 -11.37
N TYR A 91 -11.19 1.40 -12.43
CA TYR A 91 -12.15 0.29 -12.41
C TYR A 91 -11.48 -0.95 -11.81
N LYS A 92 -11.51 -1.04 -10.48
CA LYS A 92 -11.08 -2.24 -9.75
C LYS A 92 -12.27 -2.84 -9.01
N ASN A 93 -12.37 -4.17 -9.04
CA ASN A 93 -13.24 -4.93 -8.14
C ASN A 93 -12.96 -4.50 -6.69
N GLU A 94 -13.99 -4.10 -5.95
CA GLU A 94 -13.89 -3.53 -4.60
C GLU A 94 -13.04 -4.38 -3.66
N LYS A 95 -13.19 -5.71 -3.70
CA LYS A 95 -12.43 -6.64 -2.86
C LYS A 95 -10.94 -6.58 -3.17
N SER A 96 -10.58 -6.69 -4.44
CA SER A 96 -9.18 -6.64 -4.89
C SER A 96 -8.55 -5.27 -4.63
N ASN A 97 -9.36 -4.20 -4.66
CA ASN A 97 -8.90 -2.86 -4.27
C ASN A 97 -8.54 -2.84 -2.78
N LEU A 98 -9.42 -3.35 -1.94
CA LEU A 98 -9.23 -3.35 -0.48
C LEU A 98 -8.07 -4.24 -0.03
N ASP A 99 -7.90 -5.41 -0.63
CA ASP A 99 -6.71 -6.25 -0.38
C ASP A 99 -5.42 -5.51 -0.76
N PHE A 100 -5.42 -4.78 -1.88
CA PHE A 100 -4.28 -3.99 -2.32
C PHE A 100 -3.96 -2.83 -1.36
N LYS A 101 -5.00 -2.08 -0.94
CA LYS A 101 -4.89 -0.99 0.04
C LYS A 101 -4.32 -1.50 1.38
N HIS A 102 -4.76 -2.68 1.82
CA HIS A 102 -4.24 -3.32 3.02
C HIS A 102 -2.74 -3.67 2.89
N ILE A 103 -2.33 -4.23 1.76
CA ILE A 103 -0.92 -4.57 1.51
C ILE A 103 -0.06 -3.30 1.54
N ILE A 104 -0.47 -2.26 0.80
CA ILE A 104 0.28 -0.99 0.73
C ILE A 104 0.41 -0.34 2.10
N SER A 105 -0.70 -0.20 2.84
CA SER A 105 -0.67 0.39 4.18
C SER A 105 0.20 -0.42 5.15
N THR A 106 0.17 -1.75 5.06
CA THR A 106 1.02 -2.62 5.89
C THR A 106 2.49 -2.48 5.52
N GLU A 107 2.83 -2.41 4.24
CA GLU A 107 4.19 -2.24 3.76
C GLU A 107 4.78 -0.88 4.17
N ILE A 108 4.02 0.21 4.02
CA ILE A 108 4.43 1.56 4.45
C ILE A 108 4.65 1.62 5.96
N MET A 109 3.78 0.98 6.75
CA MET A 109 3.89 0.98 8.21
C MET A 109 4.95 0.01 8.74
N SER A 110 5.47 -0.90 7.91
CA SER A 110 6.52 -1.83 8.29
C SER A 110 7.88 -1.14 8.37
N LYS A 111 8.62 -1.34 9.46
CA LYS A 111 10.00 -0.83 9.66
C LYS A 111 11.03 -1.58 8.79
N SER A 112 10.84 -1.57 7.48
CA SER A 112 11.77 -2.15 6.52
C SER A 112 12.72 -1.06 5.98
N SER A 113 13.75 -1.48 5.23
CA SER A 113 14.84 -0.70 4.62
C SER A 113 14.39 0.34 3.56
N LYS A 114 13.15 0.81 3.66
CA LYS A 114 12.46 1.67 2.71
C LYS A 114 12.41 3.09 3.28
N SER A 115 12.81 4.07 2.49
CA SER A 115 12.52 5.48 2.75
C SER A 115 11.10 5.77 2.25
N VAL A 116 10.28 6.43 3.07
CA VAL A 116 8.90 6.79 2.72
C VAL A 116 8.71 8.26 3.02
N GLU A 117 8.29 9.03 2.02
CA GLU A 117 8.00 10.46 2.16
C GLU A 117 6.62 10.80 1.61
N PHE A 118 5.96 11.73 2.28
CA PHE A 118 4.67 12.26 1.85
C PHE A 118 4.91 13.46 0.95
N VAL A 119 4.41 13.39 -0.28
CA VAL A 119 4.68 14.40 -1.32
C VAL A 119 4.01 15.74 -1.01
N GLU A 120 2.97 15.75 -0.17
CA GLU A 120 2.18 16.95 0.15
C GLU A 120 2.63 17.69 1.42
N GLU A 121 3.45 17.06 2.29
CA GLU A 121 3.95 17.67 3.52
C GLU A 121 5.48 17.69 3.50
N ASN A 122 6.09 18.85 3.22
CA ASN A 122 7.53 19.10 3.34
C ASN A 122 8.43 18.04 2.67
N PHE A 123 8.11 17.70 1.42
CA PHE A 123 8.87 16.74 0.63
C PHE A 123 10.37 17.09 0.57
N ASN A 124 11.22 16.21 1.11
CA ASN A 124 12.68 16.34 1.01
C ASN A 124 13.25 15.26 0.07
N PRO A 125 13.59 15.59 -1.19
CA PRO A 125 14.16 14.63 -2.14
C PRO A 125 15.55 14.12 -1.72
N GLU A 126 16.26 14.82 -0.83
CA GLU A 126 17.59 14.41 -0.36
C GLU A 126 17.55 13.09 0.42
N LEU A 127 16.40 12.68 0.96
CA LEU A 127 16.24 11.39 1.65
C LEU A 127 16.36 10.18 0.71
N PHE A 128 16.32 10.42 -0.60
CA PHE A 128 16.40 9.40 -1.65
C PHE A 128 17.63 9.57 -2.55
N SER A 129 18.36 10.66 -2.40
CA SER A 129 19.61 10.95 -3.11
C SER A 129 20.78 10.66 -2.17
N ASN A 130 21.62 9.69 -2.56
CA ASN A 130 22.90 9.43 -1.87
C ASN A 130 23.99 10.36 -2.39
#